data_AF-A0A497ATG4-F1
#
_entry.id   AF-A0A497ATG4-F1
#
_cell.length_a   1.000
_cell.length_b   1.000
_cell.length_c   1.000
_cell.angle_alpha   90.00
_cell.angle_beta   90.00
_cell.angle_gamma   90.00
#
_symmetry.space_group_name_H-M   'P 1'
#
loop_
_entity.id
_entity.type
_entity.pdbx_description
1 polymer ?
#
loop_
_entity_poly.entity_id
_entity_poly.type
_entity_poly.pdbx_seq_one_letter_code
_entity_poly.pdbx_strand_id
1 'polypeptide(L)'
;MPLVALVDTSDAEEVLRFNPHAAVGLASAYGNKNVLIHPPDERFPYRGTALAVHLVRLLSTLLGALTVLFAYRAAKLLMPEGAFPAFFAASLVAFNPQFIFLSASVNNDNLVTALGAIAFYLLVNSWLDLPAGRRMALLGVILGLAAITKLNGLVLSVLVIGLLPLVAWRHRAWKSLPYWAIIIMLSAATVAGWWYIRNLILYGDPTGLKVMFAVYHRRSKAPDLRELLLLFEGVRKSFWAVFGWFNVVAHPWIYPVLDFWMLLGFTGFGVFAAGLLLRREWDRLAQWSIAVAWVAVYTLALWKWSQMRYPQGRMLFPALPAFTALWARGWLVDLLGRWGRRLSAVSAVGLFVLALSVPFVYIQPAYARPPLLEETGVPIGLHKLNWVYGGSIRLVGVDIYPESVVPGQELYVKACWQVLKPLDRNYSVFVHVWGKGGVVPGGDIPAQVDTYPGLGAWPTKYLPPGKVLCDEYHLSIPVDMEAPARLTVEMGVYDFQSPGHPGLQAVDEGGNPIALGIVGYVTLVPR
;
A
#
# COMPACT_ATOMS: atom_id res chain seq x y z
N MET A 1 -8.41 21.13 -7.84
CA MET A 1 -8.97 20.94 -6.48
C MET A 1 -8.97 22.28 -5.76
N PRO A 2 -10.07 22.73 -5.13
CA PRO A 2 -10.13 24.05 -4.47
C PRO A 2 -9.05 24.25 -3.40
N LEU A 3 -8.69 23.19 -2.67
CA LEU A 3 -7.71 23.24 -1.57
C LEU A 3 -6.32 23.75 -2.00
N VAL A 4 -5.89 23.39 -3.21
CA VAL A 4 -4.57 23.74 -3.73
C VAL A 4 -4.66 24.67 -4.93
N ALA A 5 -5.84 25.26 -5.19
CA ALA A 5 -6.06 26.12 -6.34
C ALA A 5 -5.23 27.43 -6.30
N LEU A 6 -4.77 27.82 -5.11
CA LEU A 6 -3.92 28.99 -4.89
C LEU A 6 -2.41 28.65 -4.87
N VAL A 7 -2.05 27.38 -5.02
CA VAL A 7 -0.65 26.95 -5.13
C VAL A 7 -0.32 26.84 -6.61
N ASP A 8 0.73 27.52 -7.05
CA ASP A 8 1.26 27.35 -8.40
C ASP A 8 1.85 25.93 -8.52
N THR A 9 1.25 25.10 -9.37
CA THR A 9 1.70 23.72 -9.63
C THR A 9 2.15 23.56 -11.09
N SER A 10 2.62 24.64 -11.72
CA SER A 10 3.17 24.61 -13.08
C SER A 10 4.42 23.71 -13.21
N ASP A 11 5.11 23.47 -12.11
CA ASP A 11 6.24 22.54 -11.98
C ASP A 11 5.84 21.05 -11.93
N ALA A 12 4.55 20.70 -12.01
CA ALA A 12 4.07 19.33 -11.81
C ALA A 12 4.73 18.30 -12.74
N GLU A 13 4.94 18.65 -14.01
CA GLU A 13 5.59 17.76 -14.99
C GLU A 13 7.08 17.54 -14.66
N GLU A 14 7.73 18.54 -14.06
CA GLU A 14 9.13 18.43 -13.64
C GLU A 14 9.29 17.60 -12.37
N VAL A 15 8.33 17.65 -11.45
CA VAL A 15 8.38 16.96 -10.16
C VAL A 15 7.85 15.52 -10.25
N LEU A 16 6.80 15.27 -11.05
CA LEU A 16 6.18 13.95 -11.21
C LEU A 16 6.98 13.03 -12.15
N ARG A 17 8.14 12.56 -11.69
CA ARG A 17 8.98 11.64 -12.45
C ARG A 17 8.89 10.22 -11.90
N PHE A 18 8.51 9.28 -12.75
CA PHE A 18 8.47 7.86 -12.40
C PHE A 18 9.87 7.24 -12.48
N ASN A 19 10.16 6.34 -11.54
CA ASN A 19 11.27 5.41 -11.66
C ASN A 19 10.83 4.26 -12.60
N PRO A 20 11.41 4.11 -13.79
CA PRO A 20 11.02 3.06 -14.73
C PRO A 20 11.33 1.65 -14.18
N HIS A 21 12.25 1.56 -13.22
CA HIS A 21 12.70 0.29 -12.64
C HIS A 21 11.97 -0.10 -11.37
N ALA A 22 10.93 0.65 -10.98
CA ALA A 22 10.24 0.46 -9.72
C ALA A 22 9.71 -0.98 -9.54
N ALA A 23 10.10 -1.64 -8.45
CA ALA A 23 9.72 -3.00 -8.13
C ALA A 23 8.30 -3.06 -7.54
N VAL A 24 7.29 -2.65 -8.31
CA VAL A 24 5.89 -2.63 -7.90
C VAL A 24 5.36 -4.04 -7.67
N GLY A 25 4.77 -4.29 -6.51
CA GLY A 25 4.24 -5.61 -6.13
C GLY A 25 5.29 -6.68 -5.82
N LEU A 26 6.58 -6.35 -5.92
CA LEU A 26 7.69 -7.28 -5.69
C LEU A 26 8.33 -7.00 -4.31
N ALA A 27 7.79 -7.65 -3.29
CA ALA A 27 8.30 -7.51 -1.92
C ALA A 27 9.74 -8.03 -1.76
N SER A 28 10.11 -9.07 -2.51
CA SER A 28 11.43 -9.71 -2.49
C SER A 28 12.54 -8.89 -3.13
N ALA A 29 12.22 -7.92 -4.00
CA ALA A 29 13.25 -7.07 -4.62
C ALA A 29 14.07 -6.36 -3.53
N TYR A 30 15.40 -6.36 -3.63
CA TYR A 30 16.23 -5.63 -2.67
C TYR A 30 16.10 -4.11 -2.87
N GLY A 31 16.22 -3.66 -4.12
CA GLY A 31 16.18 -2.26 -4.53
C GLY A 31 14.89 -1.79 -5.19
N ASN A 32 14.97 -0.63 -5.84
CA ASN A 32 13.92 -0.02 -6.66
C ASN A 32 12.56 0.13 -5.96
N LYS A 33 12.58 0.42 -4.65
CA LYS A 33 11.35 0.52 -3.86
C LYS A 33 10.53 1.78 -4.19
N ASN A 34 11.18 2.83 -4.68
CA ASN A 34 10.55 4.09 -5.05
C ASN A 34 9.90 4.02 -6.45
N VAL A 35 8.60 4.30 -6.51
CA VAL A 35 7.86 4.45 -7.78
C VAL A 35 8.06 5.84 -8.38
N LEU A 36 8.22 6.84 -7.53
CA LEU A 36 8.53 8.21 -7.93
C LEU A 36 9.97 8.55 -7.55
N ILE A 37 10.59 9.38 -8.37
CA ILE A 37 11.86 10.00 -8.09
C ILE A 37 11.58 11.25 -7.27
N HIS A 38 12.31 11.42 -6.17
CA HIS A 38 12.20 12.60 -5.32
C HIS A 38 13.45 13.48 -5.50
N PRO A 39 13.41 14.55 -6.29
CA PRO A 39 14.54 15.44 -6.45
C PRO A 39 14.79 16.32 -5.19
N PRO A 40 15.97 16.93 -5.04
CA PRO A 40 16.34 17.65 -3.81
C PRO A 40 15.47 18.89 -3.47
N ASP A 41 14.84 19.48 -4.48
CA ASP A 41 13.92 20.62 -4.44
C ASP A 41 12.57 20.31 -3.77
N GLU A 42 12.22 19.04 -3.55
CA GLU A 42 11.05 18.66 -2.76
C GLU A 42 11.26 18.77 -1.23
N ARG A 43 12.46 19.18 -0.78
CA ARG A 43 12.77 19.32 0.64
C ARG A 43 12.11 20.57 1.23
N PHE A 44 11.90 20.55 2.55
CA PHE A 44 11.43 21.72 3.29
C PHE A 44 12.40 22.90 3.14
N PRO A 45 11.93 24.15 2.94
CA PRO A 45 10.53 24.58 2.88
C PRO A 45 9.85 24.23 1.54
N TYR A 46 8.71 23.53 1.61
CA TYR A 46 8.00 23.05 0.42
C TYR A 46 7.48 24.20 -0.46
N ARG A 47 7.59 24.03 -1.78
CA ARG A 47 7.09 24.97 -2.80
C ARG A 47 6.39 24.19 -3.92
N GLY A 48 5.70 24.90 -4.80
CA GLY A 48 5.14 24.33 -6.02
C GLY A 48 4.20 23.14 -5.80
N THR A 49 4.29 22.16 -6.69
CA THR A 49 3.61 20.86 -6.59
C THR A 49 3.92 20.14 -5.27
N ALA A 50 5.15 20.21 -4.75
CA ALA A 50 5.52 19.56 -3.49
C ALA A 50 4.72 20.11 -2.30
N LEU A 51 4.51 21.44 -2.23
CA LEU A 51 3.66 22.07 -1.22
C LEU A 51 2.20 21.60 -1.36
N ALA A 52 1.67 21.59 -2.59
CA ALA A 52 0.30 21.14 -2.85
C ALA A 52 0.08 19.70 -2.35
N VAL A 53 1.02 18.79 -2.62
CA VAL A 53 0.96 17.39 -2.12
C VAL A 53 0.95 17.33 -0.59
N HIS A 54 1.80 18.11 0.09
CA HIS A 54 1.84 18.12 1.56
C HIS A 54 0.54 18.67 2.18
N LEU A 55 -0.08 19.68 1.58
CA LEU A 55 -1.39 20.19 2.02
C LEU A 55 -2.50 19.14 1.86
N VAL A 56 -2.49 18.38 0.77
CA VAL A 56 -3.46 17.28 0.56
C VAL A 56 -3.19 16.10 1.52
N ARG A 57 -1.92 15.83 1.85
CA ARG A 57 -1.57 14.85 2.91
C ARG A 57 -2.04 15.29 4.29
N LEU A 58 -1.97 16.59 4.60
CA LEU A 58 -2.53 17.13 5.84
C LEU A 58 -4.05 16.92 5.90
N LEU A 59 -4.77 17.23 4.81
CA LEU A 59 -6.20 16.91 4.71
C LEU A 59 -6.47 15.40 4.91
N SER A 60 -5.67 14.54 4.29
CA SER A 60 -5.76 13.09 4.45
C SER A 60 -5.59 12.65 5.91
N THR A 61 -4.67 13.28 6.63
CA THR A 61 -4.43 13.02 8.06
C THR A 61 -5.62 13.47 8.91
N LEU A 62 -6.20 14.64 8.61
CA LEU A 62 -7.41 15.14 9.28
C LEU A 62 -8.62 14.20 9.04
N LEU A 63 -8.77 13.67 7.82
CA LEU A 63 -9.80 12.67 7.52
C LEU A 63 -9.58 11.38 8.32
N GLY A 64 -8.33 10.93 8.46
CA GLY A 64 -7.99 9.81 9.34
C GLY A 64 -8.37 10.07 10.80
N ALA A 65 -8.11 11.28 11.31
CA ALA A 65 -8.54 11.68 12.66
C ALA A 65 -10.08 11.67 12.82
N LEU A 66 -10.83 12.08 11.79
CA LEU A 66 -12.29 11.97 11.77
C LEU A 66 -12.75 10.50 11.84
N THR A 67 -12.11 9.58 11.11
CA THR A 67 -12.41 8.15 11.23
C THR A 67 -12.25 7.65 12.66
N VAL A 68 -11.14 7.99 13.32
CA VAL A 68 -10.88 7.58 14.72
C VAL A 68 -11.93 8.18 15.67
N LEU A 69 -12.26 9.46 15.50
CA LEU A 69 -13.28 10.14 16.29
C LEU A 69 -14.64 9.46 16.17
N PHE A 70 -15.09 9.16 14.95
CA PHE A 70 -16.40 8.54 14.73
C PHE A 70 -16.41 7.05 15.08
N ALA A 71 -15.27 6.34 15.01
CA ALA A 71 -15.13 5.01 15.57
C ALA A 71 -15.30 5.03 17.10
N TYR A 72 -14.64 5.96 17.80
CA TYR A 72 -14.85 6.17 19.24
C TYR A 72 -16.32 6.47 19.57
N ARG A 73 -16.94 7.40 18.83
CA ARG A 73 -18.33 7.81 19.05
C ARG A 73 -19.29 6.63 18.85
N ALA A 74 -19.15 5.86 17.76
CA ALA A 74 -19.98 4.68 17.51
C ALA A 74 -19.78 3.60 18.59
N ALA A 75 -18.52 3.32 18.96
CA ALA A 75 -18.19 2.35 20.00
C ALA A 75 -18.77 2.74 21.36
N LYS A 76 -18.81 4.02 21.70
CA LYS A 76 -19.45 4.52 22.94
C LYS A 76 -20.97 4.26 22.98
N LEU A 77 -21.65 4.26 21.82
CA LEU A 77 -23.08 3.93 21.73
C LEU A 77 -23.32 2.42 21.82
N LEU A 78 -22.41 1.61 21.27
CA LEU A 78 -22.50 0.13 21.33
C LEU A 78 -22.09 -0.45 22.69
N MET A 79 -21.19 0.23 23.40
CA MET A 79 -20.62 -0.22 24.68
C MET A 79 -20.73 0.90 25.73
N PRO A 80 -21.94 1.14 26.29
CA PRO A 80 -22.19 2.25 27.21
C PRO A 80 -21.58 2.07 28.62
N GLU A 81 -21.00 0.90 28.91
CA GLU A 81 -20.49 0.47 30.22
C GLU A 81 -19.24 1.24 30.71
N GLY A 82 -18.71 2.16 29.90
CA GLY A 82 -17.63 3.06 30.27
C GLY A 82 -16.90 3.66 29.07
N ALA A 83 -15.95 4.57 29.32
CA ALA A 83 -15.16 5.17 28.24
C ALA A 83 -14.09 4.21 27.68
N PHE A 84 -13.57 3.30 28.51
CA PHE A 84 -12.47 2.41 28.13
C PHE A 84 -12.74 1.53 26.89
N PRO A 85 -13.88 0.82 26.76
CA PRO A 85 -14.16 0.02 25.56
C PRO A 85 -14.16 0.84 24.27
N ALA A 86 -14.72 2.06 24.33
CA ALA A 86 -14.74 2.98 23.20
C ALA A 86 -13.33 3.49 22.84
N PHE A 87 -12.52 3.84 23.85
CA PHE A 87 -11.11 4.19 23.64
C PHE A 87 -10.32 3.03 23.04
N PHE A 88 -10.55 1.80 23.53
CA PHE A 88 -9.89 0.62 23.00
C PHE A 88 -10.25 0.41 21.53
N ALA A 89 -11.54 0.40 21.17
CA ALA A 89 -11.98 0.30 19.77
C ALA A 89 -11.35 1.37 18.87
N ALA A 90 -11.32 2.63 19.32
CA ALA A 90 -10.71 3.73 18.59
C ALA A 90 -9.18 3.57 18.45
N SER A 91 -8.50 3.04 19.48
CA SER A 91 -7.06 2.77 19.43
C SER A 91 -6.69 1.69 18.41
N LEU A 92 -7.55 0.69 18.22
CA LEU A 92 -7.37 -0.35 17.18
C LEU A 92 -7.41 0.25 15.77
N VAL A 93 -8.20 1.30 15.57
CA VAL A 93 -8.20 2.09 14.32
C VAL A 93 -6.93 2.95 14.25
N ALA A 94 -6.70 3.77 15.28
CA ALA A 94 -5.66 4.79 15.31
C ALA A 94 -4.24 4.21 15.20
N PHE A 95 -4.02 3.03 15.73
CA PHE A 95 -2.71 2.37 15.75
C PHE A 95 -2.58 1.26 14.69
N ASN A 96 -3.56 1.07 13.80
CA ASN A 96 -3.38 0.18 12.67
C ASN A 96 -2.30 0.79 11.72
N PRO A 97 -1.14 0.12 11.50
CA PRO A 97 -0.05 0.72 10.73
C PRO A 97 -0.41 1.05 9.28
N GLN A 98 -1.19 0.18 8.62
CA GLN A 98 -1.68 0.42 7.28
C GLN A 98 -2.62 1.65 7.22
N PHE A 99 -3.51 1.80 8.21
CA PHE A 99 -4.40 2.94 8.31
C PHE A 99 -3.63 4.26 8.46
N ILE A 100 -2.60 4.29 9.29
CA ILE A 100 -1.70 5.45 9.44
C ILE A 100 -1.00 5.76 8.11
N PHE A 101 -0.43 4.74 7.46
CA PHE A 101 0.27 4.91 6.17
C PHE A 101 -0.63 5.51 5.09
N LEU A 102 -1.87 5.03 4.97
CA LEU A 102 -2.84 5.59 4.02
C LEU A 102 -3.26 7.01 4.39
N SER A 103 -3.45 7.30 5.69
CA SER A 103 -3.81 8.63 6.17
C SER A 103 -2.70 9.67 5.93
N ALA A 104 -1.45 9.23 5.84
CA ALA A 104 -0.30 10.08 5.48
C ALA A 104 -0.09 10.24 3.95
N SER A 105 -0.91 9.58 3.12
CA SER A 105 -0.78 9.54 1.66
C SER A 105 -1.95 10.22 0.95
N VAL A 106 -1.72 10.72 -0.27
CA VAL A 106 -2.79 11.28 -1.11
C VAL A 106 -3.56 10.14 -1.80
N ASN A 107 -4.80 9.91 -1.39
CA ASN A 107 -5.69 8.90 -1.98
C ASN A 107 -7.17 9.17 -1.63
N ASN A 108 -8.07 8.48 -2.33
CA ASN A 108 -9.51 8.56 -2.04
C ASN A 108 -9.98 7.60 -0.93
N ASP A 109 -9.10 6.71 -0.43
CA ASP A 109 -9.44 5.75 0.64
C ASP A 109 -9.71 6.47 1.96
N ASN A 110 -8.97 7.54 2.26
CA ASN A 110 -9.13 8.31 3.50
C ASN A 110 -10.54 8.92 3.62
N LEU A 111 -11.02 9.56 2.55
CA LEU A 111 -12.34 10.20 2.56
C LEU A 111 -13.47 9.18 2.65
N VAL A 112 -13.45 8.10 1.85
CA VAL A 112 -14.50 7.08 1.91
C VAL A 112 -14.51 6.34 3.26
N THR A 113 -13.36 6.18 3.89
CA THR A 113 -13.24 5.58 5.22
C THR A 113 -13.81 6.48 6.31
N ALA A 114 -13.53 7.79 6.28
CA ALA A 114 -14.12 8.77 7.18
C ALA A 114 -15.65 8.85 7.02
N LEU A 115 -16.15 8.88 5.78
CA LEU A 115 -17.58 8.88 5.49
C LEU A 115 -18.26 7.58 5.94
N GLY A 116 -17.60 6.42 5.76
CA GLY A 116 -18.06 5.14 6.30
C GLY A 116 -18.19 5.16 7.82
N ALA A 117 -17.21 5.75 8.53
CA ALA A 117 -17.26 5.91 9.99
C ALA A 117 -18.40 6.82 10.46
N ILE A 118 -18.62 7.94 9.77
CA ILE A 118 -19.73 8.86 10.05
C ILE A 118 -21.07 8.16 9.79
N ALA A 119 -21.22 7.47 8.66
CA ALA A 119 -22.44 6.75 8.32
C ALA A 119 -22.75 5.65 9.34
N PHE A 120 -21.73 4.88 9.76
CA PHE A 120 -21.85 3.86 10.80
C PHE A 120 -22.31 4.47 12.12
N TYR A 121 -21.67 5.55 12.57
CA TYR A 121 -22.09 6.29 13.76
C TYR A 121 -23.54 6.79 13.67
N LEU A 122 -23.93 7.42 12.56
CA LEU A 122 -25.28 7.95 12.39
C LEU A 122 -26.35 6.84 12.39
N LEU A 123 -26.05 5.68 11.80
CA LEU A 123 -26.95 4.54 11.80
C LEU A 123 -27.07 3.93 13.20
N VAL A 124 -25.95 3.71 13.90
CA VAL A 124 -25.95 3.23 15.29
C VAL A 124 -26.66 4.22 16.22
N ASN A 125 -26.46 5.53 16.02
CA ASN A 125 -27.15 6.56 16.78
C ASN A 125 -28.67 6.55 16.55
N SER A 126 -29.12 6.17 15.35
CA SER A 126 -30.54 5.98 15.04
C SER A 126 -31.17 4.79 15.78
N TRP A 127 -30.37 3.95 16.43
CA TRP A 127 -30.87 2.92 17.34
C TRP A 127 -31.42 3.50 18.65
N LEU A 128 -30.86 4.61 19.13
CA LEU A 128 -31.17 5.15 20.45
C LEU A 128 -32.49 5.93 20.47
N ASP A 129 -32.71 6.76 19.46
CA ASP A 129 -33.87 7.64 19.34
C ASP A 129 -34.45 7.59 17.92
N LEU A 130 -35.77 7.84 17.82
CA LEU A 130 -36.47 7.84 16.55
C LEU A 130 -35.83 8.87 15.60
N PRO A 131 -35.32 8.46 14.42
CA PRO A 131 -34.53 9.37 13.61
C PRO A 131 -35.40 10.43 12.93
N ALA A 132 -35.00 11.70 13.13
CA ALA A 132 -35.58 12.83 12.42
C ALA A 132 -35.17 12.86 10.93
N GLY A 133 -36.00 13.50 10.09
CA GLY A 133 -35.72 13.66 8.66
C GLY A 133 -34.37 14.32 8.36
N ARG A 134 -33.92 15.27 9.21
CA ARG A 134 -32.58 15.89 9.10
C ARG A 134 -31.43 14.88 9.22
N ARG A 135 -31.56 13.87 10.09
CA ARG A 135 -30.55 12.82 10.26
C ARG A 135 -30.50 11.92 9.03
N MET A 136 -31.67 11.58 8.47
CA MET A 136 -31.78 10.81 7.23
C MET A 136 -31.22 11.58 6.03
N ALA A 137 -31.46 12.89 5.96
CA ALA A 137 -30.89 13.75 4.92
C ALA A 137 -29.36 13.81 5.02
N LEU A 138 -28.83 14.01 6.23
CA LEU A 138 -27.39 13.97 6.48
C LEU A 138 -26.79 12.61 6.09
N LEU A 139 -27.45 11.50 6.45
CA LEU A 139 -27.01 10.16 6.06
C LEU A 139 -26.98 10.01 4.54
N GLY A 140 -28.00 10.50 3.82
CA GLY A 140 -28.01 10.52 2.37
C GLY A 140 -26.90 11.38 1.75
N VAL A 141 -26.61 12.57 2.30
CA VAL A 141 -25.47 13.40 1.87
C VAL A 141 -24.15 12.64 2.05
N ILE A 142 -23.93 12.01 3.21
CA ILE A 142 -22.72 11.22 3.50
C ILE A 142 -22.58 10.05 2.52
N LEU A 143 -23.68 9.35 2.23
CA LEU A 143 -23.70 8.26 1.26
C LEU A 143 -23.44 8.74 -0.18
N GLY A 144 -24.00 9.87 -0.57
CA GLY A 144 -23.71 10.52 -1.85
C GLY A 144 -22.24 10.89 -1.97
N LEU A 145 -21.67 11.55 -0.95
CA LEU A 145 -20.25 11.90 -0.89
C LEU A 145 -19.37 10.64 -0.99
N ALA A 146 -19.75 9.55 -0.32
CA ALA A 146 -18.98 8.31 -0.36
C ALA A 146 -19.03 7.67 -1.77
N ALA A 147 -20.20 7.64 -2.38
CA ALA A 147 -20.43 7.08 -3.71
C ALA A 147 -19.62 7.83 -4.80
N ILE A 148 -19.60 9.16 -4.76
CA ILE A 148 -18.79 9.95 -5.72
C ILE A 148 -17.28 9.88 -5.42
N THR A 149 -16.89 9.65 -4.18
CA THR A 149 -15.47 9.52 -3.78
C THR A 149 -14.82 8.25 -4.33
N LYS A 150 -15.51 7.12 -4.23
CA LYS A 150 -15.00 5.81 -4.66
C LYS A 150 -16.16 4.85 -4.88
N LEU A 151 -16.04 3.94 -5.85
CA LEU A 151 -17.08 2.95 -6.15
C LEU A 151 -17.47 2.11 -4.91
N ASN A 152 -16.50 1.79 -4.04
CA ASN A 152 -16.75 1.06 -2.79
C ASN A 152 -17.60 1.85 -1.76
N GLY A 153 -17.77 3.15 -1.96
CA GLY A 153 -18.72 3.96 -1.20
C GLY A 153 -20.18 3.69 -1.58
N LEU A 154 -20.46 3.22 -2.80
CA LEU A 154 -21.82 2.82 -3.21
C LEU A 154 -22.33 1.61 -2.42
N VAL A 155 -21.41 0.75 -1.95
CA VAL A 155 -21.72 -0.38 -1.07
C VAL A 155 -22.35 0.12 0.25
N LEU A 156 -21.93 1.27 0.77
CA LEU A 156 -22.54 1.89 1.95
C LEU A 156 -24.01 2.19 1.74
N SER A 157 -24.40 2.68 0.56
CA SER A 157 -25.78 3.03 0.27
C SER A 157 -26.69 1.82 0.34
N VAL A 158 -26.28 0.71 -0.29
CA VAL A 158 -27.01 -0.56 -0.25
C VAL A 158 -27.11 -1.08 1.17
N LEU A 159 -25.99 -1.07 1.91
CA LEU A 159 -25.93 -1.53 3.28
C LEU A 159 -26.83 -0.72 4.22
N VAL A 160 -26.72 0.60 4.21
CA VAL A 160 -27.50 1.47 5.10
C VAL A 160 -28.99 1.32 4.81
N ILE A 161 -29.41 1.34 3.55
CA ILE A 161 -30.82 1.17 3.17
C ILE A 161 -31.32 -0.22 3.59
N GLY A 162 -30.52 -1.27 3.39
CA GLY A 162 -30.84 -2.62 3.81
C GLY A 162 -30.97 -2.81 5.32
N LEU A 163 -30.36 -1.92 6.12
CA LEU A 163 -30.43 -1.95 7.59
C LEU A 163 -31.50 -1.03 8.19
N LEU A 164 -32.11 -0.11 7.40
CA LEU A 164 -33.22 0.72 7.88
C LEU A 164 -34.43 -0.06 8.41
N PRO A 165 -34.84 -1.22 7.84
CA PRO A 165 -35.92 -2.02 8.39
C PRO A 165 -35.69 -2.42 9.85
N LEU A 166 -34.43 -2.64 10.25
CA LEU A 166 -34.08 -2.98 11.62
C LEU A 166 -34.31 -1.82 12.59
N VAL A 167 -33.97 -0.60 12.16
CA VAL A 167 -34.24 0.64 12.90
C VAL A 167 -35.76 0.90 12.98
N ALA A 168 -36.49 0.67 11.88
CA ALA A 168 -37.94 0.82 11.85
C ALA A 168 -38.65 -0.18 12.78
N TRP A 169 -38.18 -1.43 12.80
CA TRP A 169 -38.64 -2.47 13.73
C TRP A 169 -38.43 -2.05 15.18
N ARG A 170 -37.23 -1.60 15.53
CA ARG A 170 -36.85 -1.17 16.88
C ARG A 170 -37.77 -0.08 17.43
N HIS A 171 -38.12 0.90 16.60
CA HIS A 171 -38.98 2.01 17.02
C HIS A 171 -40.46 1.80 16.68
N ARG A 172 -40.85 0.62 16.18
CA ARG A 172 -42.21 0.32 15.68
C ARG A 172 -42.71 1.34 14.65
N ALA A 173 -41.80 1.89 13.85
CA ALA A 173 -42.02 3.01 12.93
C ALA A 173 -42.01 2.58 11.46
N TRP A 174 -42.60 1.42 11.13
CA TRP A 174 -42.63 0.88 9.75
C TRP A 174 -43.25 1.85 8.74
N LYS A 175 -44.20 2.69 9.15
CA LYS A 175 -44.80 3.74 8.31
C LYS A 175 -43.80 4.84 7.93
N SER A 176 -42.75 5.04 8.72
CA SER A 176 -41.70 6.03 8.46
C SER A 176 -40.58 5.50 7.56
N LEU A 177 -40.47 4.18 7.39
CA LEU A 177 -39.41 3.55 6.59
C LEU A 177 -39.37 4.08 5.14
N PRO A 178 -40.48 4.19 4.39
CA PRO A 178 -40.45 4.74 3.03
C PRO A 178 -39.98 6.20 3.02
N TYR A 179 -40.42 7.00 3.99
CA TYR A 179 -40.03 8.41 4.11
C TYR A 179 -38.52 8.56 4.38
N TRP A 180 -37.96 7.76 5.28
CA TRP A 180 -36.52 7.73 5.55
C TRP A 180 -35.72 7.33 4.31
N ALA A 181 -36.13 6.26 3.62
CA ALA A 181 -35.48 5.78 2.41
C ALA A 181 -35.51 6.84 1.29
N ILE A 182 -36.65 7.50 1.07
CA ILE A 182 -36.79 8.57 0.07
C ILE A 182 -35.87 9.75 0.39
N ILE A 183 -35.84 10.22 1.64
CA ILE A 183 -34.96 11.33 2.03
C ILE A 183 -33.49 10.99 1.79
N ILE A 184 -33.07 9.79 2.21
CA ILE A 184 -31.70 9.31 2.01
C ILE A 184 -31.37 9.29 0.52
N MET A 185 -32.24 8.69 -0.30
CA MET A 185 -32.01 8.53 -1.74
C MET A 185 -31.99 9.87 -2.47
N LEU A 186 -32.92 10.79 -2.18
CA LEU A 186 -32.92 12.13 -2.77
C LEU A 186 -31.68 12.94 -2.37
N SER A 187 -31.30 12.88 -1.10
CA SER A 187 -30.10 13.58 -0.61
C SER A 187 -28.82 12.98 -1.20
N ALA A 188 -28.75 11.66 -1.38
CA ALA A 188 -27.62 11.02 -2.06
C ALA A 188 -27.58 11.35 -3.57
N ALA A 189 -28.73 11.34 -4.23
CA ALA A 189 -28.85 11.64 -5.66
C ALA A 189 -28.53 13.10 -5.99
N THR A 190 -28.89 14.05 -5.12
CA THR A 190 -28.51 15.47 -5.31
C THR A 190 -27.00 15.67 -5.23
N VAL A 191 -26.29 14.91 -4.39
CA VAL A 191 -24.84 15.00 -4.25
C VAL A 191 -24.09 14.29 -5.39
N ALA A 192 -24.48 13.05 -5.71
CA ALA A 192 -23.71 12.16 -6.57
C ALA A 192 -24.42 11.75 -7.88
N GLY A 193 -25.74 11.91 -7.97
CA GLY A 193 -26.54 11.43 -9.09
C GLY A 193 -26.09 12.00 -10.44
N TRP A 194 -25.72 13.29 -10.48
CA TRP A 194 -25.20 13.94 -11.69
C TRP A 194 -23.94 13.26 -12.24
N TRP A 195 -23.07 12.73 -11.37
CA TRP A 195 -21.83 12.04 -11.77
C TRP A 195 -22.12 10.71 -12.45
N TYR A 196 -23.06 9.93 -11.91
CA TYR A 196 -23.48 8.65 -12.50
C TYR A 196 -24.24 8.85 -13.81
N ILE A 197 -25.07 9.90 -13.91
CA ILE A 197 -25.73 10.30 -15.16
C ILE A 197 -24.69 10.71 -16.21
N ARG A 198 -23.70 11.54 -15.83
CA ARG A 198 -22.57 11.90 -16.70
C ARG A 198 -21.87 10.65 -17.23
N ASN A 199 -21.53 9.70 -16.36
CA ASN A 199 -20.85 8.47 -16.76
C ASN A 199 -21.71 7.61 -17.70
N LEU A 200 -23.02 7.54 -17.46
CA LEU A 200 -23.93 6.85 -18.36
C LEU A 200 -23.95 7.49 -19.76
N ILE A 201 -24.01 8.82 -19.85
CA ILE A 201 -24.00 9.56 -21.12
C ILE A 201 -22.65 9.40 -21.84
N LEU A 202 -21.53 9.53 -21.13
CA LEU A 202 -20.19 9.50 -21.73
C LEU A 202 -19.68 8.09 -22.05
N TYR A 203 -20.02 7.10 -21.21
CA TYR A 203 -19.42 5.76 -21.25
C TYR A 203 -20.42 4.63 -21.48
N GLY A 204 -21.74 4.90 -21.49
CA GLY A 204 -22.77 3.84 -21.56
C GLY A 204 -22.76 2.91 -20.34
N ASP A 205 -22.16 3.35 -19.23
CA ASP A 205 -22.04 2.63 -17.97
C ASP A 205 -21.99 3.64 -16.81
N PRO A 206 -22.98 3.66 -15.90
CA PRO A 206 -23.02 4.62 -14.81
C PRO A 206 -21.81 4.50 -13.87
N THR A 207 -21.23 3.31 -13.75
CA THR A 207 -20.09 3.05 -12.85
C THR A 207 -18.72 3.33 -13.49
N GLY A 208 -18.66 3.47 -14.82
CA GLY A 208 -17.41 3.60 -15.58
C GLY A 208 -16.51 2.34 -15.55
N LEU A 209 -16.99 1.23 -15.00
CA LEU A 209 -16.24 -0.01 -14.88
C LEU A 209 -15.90 -0.61 -16.24
N LYS A 210 -16.80 -0.54 -17.23
CA LYS A 210 -16.53 -1.06 -18.59
C LYS A 210 -15.27 -0.42 -19.19
N VAL A 211 -15.16 0.90 -19.11
CA VAL A 211 -14.00 1.66 -19.61
C VAL A 211 -12.75 1.36 -18.79
N MET A 212 -12.88 1.30 -17.46
CA MET A 212 -11.76 0.88 -16.59
C MET A 212 -11.21 -0.48 -17.02
N PHE A 213 -12.08 -1.45 -17.29
CA PHE A 213 -11.68 -2.81 -17.64
C PHE A 213 -11.18 -2.98 -19.08
N ALA A 214 -11.41 -1.99 -19.95
CA ALA A 214 -10.77 -1.93 -21.26
C ALA A 214 -9.28 -1.54 -21.17
N VAL A 215 -8.88 -0.77 -20.15
CA VAL A 215 -7.48 -0.39 -19.90
C VAL A 215 -6.82 -1.35 -18.91
N TYR A 216 -7.50 -1.63 -17.80
CA TYR A 216 -7.05 -2.52 -16.74
C TYR A 216 -7.82 -3.84 -16.81
N HIS A 217 -7.35 -4.76 -17.65
CA HIS A 217 -8.00 -6.03 -17.92
C HIS A 217 -8.48 -6.77 -16.65
N ARG A 218 -9.71 -7.28 -16.69
CA ARG A 218 -10.21 -8.22 -15.67
C ARG A 218 -9.38 -9.49 -15.66
N ARG A 219 -9.48 -10.25 -14.57
CA ARG A 219 -9.04 -11.66 -14.59
C ARG A 219 -9.78 -12.39 -15.71
N SER A 220 -9.05 -13.16 -16.51
CA SER A 220 -9.60 -13.98 -17.60
C SER A 220 -10.43 -15.16 -17.08
N LYS A 221 -10.08 -15.69 -15.89
CA LYS A 221 -10.78 -16.76 -15.20
C LYS A 221 -10.97 -16.39 -13.72
N ALA A 222 -12.10 -16.83 -13.16
CA ALA A 222 -12.31 -16.77 -11.72
C ALA A 222 -11.24 -17.61 -11.00
N PRO A 223 -10.67 -17.10 -9.89
CA PRO A 223 -9.65 -17.82 -9.15
C PRO A 223 -10.20 -19.12 -8.55
N ASP A 224 -9.38 -20.17 -8.56
CA ASP A 224 -9.68 -21.39 -7.83
C ASP A 224 -9.44 -21.22 -6.31
N LEU A 225 -9.68 -22.28 -5.52
CA LEU A 225 -9.53 -22.20 -4.07
C LEU A 225 -8.09 -21.87 -3.64
N ARG A 226 -7.08 -22.40 -4.33
CA ARG A 226 -5.68 -22.17 -4.00
C ARG A 226 -5.30 -20.72 -4.29
N GLU A 227 -5.71 -20.19 -5.44
CA GLU A 227 -5.55 -18.78 -5.78
C GLU A 227 -6.27 -17.87 -4.79
N LEU A 228 -7.50 -18.22 -4.38
CA LEU A 228 -8.24 -17.45 -3.37
C LEU A 228 -7.51 -17.40 -2.03
N LEU A 229 -6.88 -18.50 -1.60
CA LEU A 229 -6.07 -18.52 -0.37
C LEU A 229 -4.83 -17.60 -0.48
N LEU A 230 -4.17 -17.57 -1.63
CA LEU A 230 -3.04 -16.65 -1.89
C LEU A 230 -3.49 -15.19 -1.93
N LEU A 231 -4.62 -14.90 -2.57
CA LEU A 231 -5.20 -13.55 -2.60
C LEU A 231 -5.63 -13.11 -1.20
N PHE A 232 -6.18 -14.03 -0.39
CA PHE A 232 -6.53 -13.78 0.99
C PHE A 232 -5.30 -13.45 1.84
N GLU A 233 -4.16 -14.13 1.61
CA GLU A 233 -2.90 -13.78 2.27
C GLU A 233 -2.48 -12.33 1.97
N GLY A 234 -2.59 -11.91 0.70
CA GLY A 234 -2.33 -10.52 0.30
C GLY A 234 -3.26 -9.52 1.00
N VAL A 235 -4.56 -9.82 1.07
CA VAL A 235 -5.56 -9.00 1.79
C VAL A 235 -5.22 -8.90 3.27
N ARG A 236 -4.92 -10.04 3.90
CA ARG A 236 -4.59 -10.15 5.33
C ARG A 236 -3.34 -9.34 5.69
N LYS A 237 -2.25 -9.49 4.94
CA LYS A 237 -1.02 -8.72 5.18
C LYS A 237 -1.24 -7.23 4.93
N SER A 238 -1.90 -6.87 3.84
CA SER A 238 -2.17 -5.46 3.46
C SER A 238 -3.28 -4.78 4.25
N PHE A 239 -3.99 -5.50 5.12
CA PHE A 239 -4.85 -4.89 6.14
C PHE A 239 -4.02 -4.34 7.30
N TRP A 240 -2.86 -4.94 7.56
CA TRP A 240 -2.01 -4.64 8.71
C TRP A 240 -0.78 -3.77 8.38
N ALA A 241 0.06 -4.24 7.47
CA ALA A 241 1.37 -3.62 7.22
C ALA A 241 1.95 -4.09 5.88
N VAL A 242 1.50 -3.49 4.79
CA VAL A 242 2.13 -3.58 3.46
C VAL A 242 2.18 -2.18 2.85
N PHE A 243 3.38 -1.63 2.74
CA PHE A 243 3.63 -0.24 2.39
C PHE A 243 4.16 -0.08 0.97
N GLY A 244 4.34 1.18 0.56
CA GLY A 244 4.72 1.53 -0.80
C GLY A 244 3.65 1.09 -1.80
N TRP A 245 4.08 0.39 -2.84
CA TRP A 245 3.20 -0.20 -3.86
C TRP A 245 3.27 -1.72 -3.78
N PHE A 246 2.92 -2.29 -2.62
CA PHE A 246 3.01 -3.74 -2.35
C PHE A 246 4.44 -4.30 -2.38
N ASN A 247 5.43 -3.46 -2.09
CA ASN A 247 6.85 -3.80 -2.20
C ASN A 247 7.65 -3.61 -0.90
N VAL A 248 7.03 -3.08 0.16
CA VAL A 248 7.63 -3.00 1.49
C VAL A 248 6.74 -3.75 2.47
N VAL A 249 7.22 -4.89 2.98
CA VAL A 249 6.46 -5.78 3.88
C VAL A 249 7.10 -5.79 5.27
N ALA A 250 6.29 -6.00 6.30
CA ALA A 250 6.78 -6.21 7.66
C ALA A 250 7.39 -7.62 7.81
N HIS A 251 8.11 -7.85 8.91
CA HIS A 251 8.69 -9.17 9.18
C HIS A 251 7.61 -10.27 9.20
N PRO A 252 7.88 -11.46 8.62
CA PRO A 252 6.86 -12.51 8.42
C PRO A 252 6.15 -12.97 9.69
N TRP A 253 6.82 -12.96 10.84
CA TRP A 253 6.26 -13.40 12.14
C TRP A 253 5.21 -12.45 12.71
N ILE A 254 5.19 -11.18 12.30
CA ILE A 254 4.23 -10.18 12.81
C ILE A 254 2.81 -10.56 12.39
N TYR A 255 2.64 -11.02 11.16
CA TYR A 255 1.33 -11.30 10.59
C TYR A 255 0.57 -12.44 11.33
N PRO A 256 1.15 -13.64 11.58
CA PRO A 256 0.45 -14.66 12.35
C PRO A 256 0.16 -14.25 13.81
N VAL A 257 1.01 -13.42 14.43
CA VAL A 257 0.73 -12.85 15.77
C VAL A 257 -0.52 -11.97 15.72
N LEU A 258 -0.63 -11.08 14.73
CA LEU A 258 -1.80 -10.24 14.53
C LEU A 258 -3.05 -11.05 14.17
N ASP A 259 -2.92 -12.13 13.39
CA ASP A 259 -4.04 -13.03 13.08
C ASP A 259 -4.56 -13.72 14.34
N PHE A 260 -3.67 -14.27 15.16
CA PHE A 260 -4.04 -14.95 16.40
C PHE A 260 -4.73 -13.98 17.35
N TRP A 261 -4.17 -12.77 17.49
CA TRP A 261 -4.75 -11.69 18.27
C TRP A 261 -6.14 -11.26 17.76
N MET A 262 -6.32 -11.19 16.44
CA MET A 262 -7.59 -10.92 15.78
C MET A 262 -8.61 -12.03 16.06
N LEU A 263 -8.20 -13.29 15.87
CA LEU A 263 -9.03 -14.47 16.08
C LEU A 263 -9.55 -14.53 17.53
N LEU A 264 -8.68 -14.34 18.52
CA LEU A 264 -9.08 -14.35 19.94
C LEU A 264 -10.19 -13.34 20.24
N GLY A 265 -10.07 -12.12 19.73
CA GLY A 265 -11.11 -11.12 19.97
C GLY A 265 -12.41 -11.44 19.22
N PHE A 266 -12.38 -11.97 18.00
CA PHE A 266 -13.62 -12.40 17.32
C PHE A 266 -14.27 -13.62 17.98
N THR A 267 -13.48 -14.57 18.49
CA THR A 267 -13.99 -15.68 19.30
C THR A 267 -14.67 -15.15 20.56
N GLY A 268 -14.05 -14.19 21.26
CA GLY A 268 -14.66 -13.52 22.41
C GLY A 268 -15.97 -12.80 22.05
N PHE A 269 -16.06 -12.18 20.87
CA PHE A 269 -17.31 -11.58 20.39
C PHE A 269 -18.38 -12.64 20.14
N GLY A 270 -18.01 -13.79 19.57
CA GLY A 270 -18.91 -14.93 19.39
C GLY A 270 -19.49 -15.43 20.72
N VAL A 271 -18.66 -15.55 21.76
CA VAL A 271 -19.11 -15.91 23.12
C VAL A 271 -20.05 -14.86 23.68
N PHE A 272 -19.74 -13.57 23.52
CA PHE A 272 -20.62 -12.48 23.93
C PHE A 272 -21.99 -12.54 23.22
N ALA A 273 -22.01 -12.70 21.90
CA ALA A 273 -23.23 -12.78 21.11
C ALA A 273 -24.06 -14.03 21.46
N ALA A 274 -23.42 -15.17 21.69
CA ALA A 274 -24.08 -16.38 22.17
C ALA A 274 -24.72 -16.17 23.55
N GLY A 275 -24.04 -15.46 24.46
CA GLY A 275 -24.59 -15.05 25.75
C GLY A 275 -25.86 -14.21 25.61
N LEU A 276 -25.87 -13.22 24.70
CA LEU A 276 -27.07 -12.42 24.42
C LEU A 276 -28.21 -13.27 23.87
N LEU A 277 -27.92 -14.24 23.00
CA LEU A 277 -28.91 -15.16 22.44
C LEU A 277 -29.54 -16.07 23.50
N LEU A 278 -28.70 -16.65 24.37
CA LEU A 278 -29.16 -17.50 25.47
C LEU A 278 -30.01 -16.71 26.49
N ARG A 279 -29.64 -15.45 26.75
CA ARG A 279 -30.42 -14.53 27.61
C ARG A 279 -31.62 -13.89 26.90
N ARG A 280 -31.79 -14.14 25.60
CA ARG A 280 -32.86 -13.60 24.75
C ARG A 280 -32.87 -12.06 24.71
N GLU A 281 -31.69 -11.43 24.76
CA GLU A 281 -31.48 -9.98 24.65
C GLU A 281 -31.58 -9.51 23.19
N TRP A 282 -32.75 -9.69 22.57
CA TRP A 282 -32.98 -9.44 21.13
C TRP A 282 -32.67 -8.01 20.68
N ASP A 283 -32.93 -7.02 21.54
CA ASP A 283 -32.63 -5.61 21.24
C ASP A 283 -31.13 -5.39 21.02
N ARG A 284 -30.30 -5.90 21.93
CA ARG A 284 -28.84 -5.79 21.84
C ARG A 284 -28.29 -6.62 20.69
N LEU A 285 -28.83 -7.82 20.47
CA LEU A 285 -28.45 -8.64 19.30
C LEU A 285 -28.71 -7.89 17.99
N ALA A 286 -29.87 -7.24 17.86
CA ALA A 286 -30.20 -6.45 16.70
C ALA A 286 -29.30 -5.21 16.58
N GLN A 287 -28.97 -4.53 17.68
CA GLN A 287 -28.01 -3.42 17.64
C GLN A 287 -26.64 -3.87 17.11
N TRP A 288 -26.11 -5.00 17.61
CA TRP A 288 -24.83 -5.55 17.17
C TRP A 288 -24.86 -6.15 15.77
N SER A 289 -26.02 -6.60 15.29
CA SER A 289 -26.16 -7.11 13.92
C SER A 289 -25.89 -6.03 12.87
N ILE A 290 -26.07 -4.74 13.19
CA ILE A 290 -25.64 -3.62 12.34
C ILE A 290 -24.14 -3.70 12.06
N ALA A 291 -23.31 -3.87 13.11
CA ALA A 291 -21.86 -3.95 12.96
C ALA A 291 -21.43 -5.25 12.24
N VAL A 292 -22.08 -6.37 12.54
CA VAL A 292 -21.83 -7.65 11.86
C VAL A 292 -22.17 -7.56 10.37
N ALA A 293 -23.35 -7.02 10.02
CA ALA A 293 -23.77 -6.82 8.64
C ALA A 293 -22.81 -5.88 7.89
N TRP A 294 -22.31 -4.84 8.56
CA TRP A 294 -21.33 -3.93 7.98
C TRP A 294 -20.05 -4.63 7.56
N VAL A 295 -19.46 -5.42 8.45
CA VAL A 295 -18.24 -6.21 8.14
C VAL A 295 -18.54 -7.28 7.09
N ALA A 296 -19.69 -7.98 7.20
CA ALA A 296 -20.07 -9.03 6.28
C ALA A 296 -20.26 -8.51 4.84
N VAL A 297 -20.98 -7.39 4.66
CA VAL A 297 -21.22 -6.81 3.34
C VAL A 297 -19.92 -6.32 2.69
N TYR A 298 -19.01 -5.70 3.45
CA TYR A 298 -17.70 -5.32 2.92
C TYR A 298 -16.81 -6.51 2.58
N THR A 299 -16.88 -7.58 3.36
CA THR A 299 -16.18 -8.83 3.07
C THR A 299 -16.73 -9.49 1.79
N LEU A 300 -18.05 -9.49 1.61
CA LEU A 300 -18.70 -9.98 0.39
C LEU A 300 -18.36 -9.11 -0.83
N ALA A 301 -18.32 -7.78 -0.67
CA ALA A 301 -17.90 -6.86 -1.71
C ALA A 301 -16.44 -7.10 -2.12
N LEU A 302 -15.55 -7.34 -1.16
CA LEU A 302 -14.15 -7.68 -1.41
C LEU A 302 -14.01 -9.03 -2.12
N TRP A 303 -14.76 -10.04 -1.69
CA TRP A 303 -14.79 -11.35 -2.36
C TRP A 303 -15.30 -11.23 -3.79
N LYS A 304 -16.37 -10.47 -4.04
CA LYS A 304 -16.85 -10.18 -5.40
C LYS A 304 -15.80 -9.45 -6.22
N TRP A 305 -15.07 -8.51 -5.62
CA TRP A 305 -13.96 -7.83 -6.28
C TRP A 305 -12.81 -8.78 -6.61
N SER A 306 -12.48 -9.73 -5.73
CA SER A 306 -11.41 -10.70 -5.95
C SER A 306 -11.68 -11.62 -7.15
N GLN A 307 -12.96 -11.82 -7.50
CA GLN A 307 -13.34 -12.54 -8.73
C GLN A 307 -12.98 -11.76 -10.00
N MET A 308 -12.94 -10.42 -9.94
CA MET A 308 -12.73 -9.56 -11.10
C MET A 308 -11.29 -9.02 -11.20
N ARG A 309 -10.65 -8.74 -10.05
CA ARG A 309 -9.33 -8.09 -9.95
C ARG A 309 -8.66 -8.42 -8.61
N TYR A 310 -7.40 -7.99 -8.42
CA TYR A 310 -6.66 -8.19 -7.19
C TYR A 310 -7.27 -7.43 -5.99
N PRO A 311 -7.61 -8.12 -4.88
CA PRO A 311 -8.13 -7.50 -3.67
C PRO A 311 -7.01 -6.97 -2.77
N GLN A 312 -7.33 -6.00 -1.90
CA GLN A 312 -6.40 -5.42 -0.92
C GLN A 312 -7.11 -5.17 0.41
N GLY A 313 -6.41 -5.34 1.53
CA GLY A 313 -6.97 -5.20 2.88
C GLY A 313 -7.58 -3.83 3.13
N ARG A 314 -6.98 -2.75 2.60
CA ARG A 314 -7.51 -1.38 2.68
C ARG A 314 -8.93 -1.20 2.14
N MET A 315 -9.41 -2.10 1.27
CA MET A 315 -10.78 -2.03 0.76
C MET A 315 -11.84 -2.32 1.85
N LEU A 316 -11.44 -2.90 2.99
CA LEU A 316 -12.29 -3.11 4.14
C LEU A 316 -12.35 -1.91 5.09
N PHE A 317 -11.56 -0.85 4.86
CA PHE A 317 -11.43 0.26 5.80
C PHE A 317 -12.71 1.07 6.02
N PRO A 318 -13.63 1.23 5.05
CA PRO A 318 -14.95 1.80 5.34
C PRO A 318 -15.78 0.99 6.36
N ALA A 319 -15.41 -0.26 6.65
CA ALA A 319 -15.97 -1.09 7.71
C ALA A 319 -15.11 -1.13 8.99
N LEU A 320 -13.96 -0.45 9.02
CA LEU A 320 -13.00 -0.50 10.12
C LEU A 320 -13.60 -0.11 11.49
N PRO A 321 -14.49 0.90 11.61
CA PRO A 321 -15.16 1.22 12.87
C PRO A 321 -16.06 0.09 13.38
N ALA A 322 -16.79 -0.59 12.49
CA ALA A 322 -17.63 -1.73 12.86
C ALA A 322 -16.76 -2.93 13.25
N PHE A 323 -15.73 -3.22 12.45
CA PHE A 323 -14.76 -4.29 12.69
C PHE A 323 -14.08 -4.13 14.06
N THR A 324 -13.55 -2.95 14.36
CA THR A 324 -12.86 -2.69 15.63
C THR A 324 -13.81 -2.65 16.82
N ALA A 325 -15.07 -2.25 16.66
CA ALA A 325 -16.08 -2.33 17.71
C ALA A 325 -16.42 -3.78 18.08
N LEU A 326 -16.65 -4.66 17.10
CA LEU A 326 -16.88 -6.09 17.31
C LEU A 326 -15.68 -6.72 18.02
N TRP A 327 -14.50 -6.42 17.50
CA TRP A 327 -13.27 -6.99 18.01
C TRP A 327 -12.93 -6.53 19.44
N ALA A 328 -13.11 -5.22 19.72
CA ALA A 328 -12.95 -4.66 21.05
C ALA A 328 -13.94 -5.28 22.06
N ARG A 329 -15.21 -5.46 21.68
CA ARG A 329 -16.21 -6.07 22.56
C ARG A 329 -15.83 -7.50 22.94
N GLY A 330 -15.22 -8.24 22.02
CA GLY A 330 -14.81 -9.61 22.27
C GLY A 330 -13.61 -9.77 23.20
N TRP A 331 -12.63 -8.88 23.14
CA TRP A 331 -11.55 -8.81 24.15
C TRP A 331 -12.07 -8.44 25.55
N LEU A 332 -13.22 -7.77 25.60
CA LEU A 332 -13.88 -7.36 26.84
C LEU A 332 -15.01 -8.31 27.24
N VAL A 333 -15.05 -9.53 26.67
CA VAL A 333 -16.04 -10.55 27.05
C VAL A 333 -15.98 -10.81 28.55
N ASP A 334 -17.16 -10.96 29.16
CA ASP A 334 -17.33 -11.04 30.60
C ASP A 334 -16.49 -12.16 31.25
N LEU A 335 -16.22 -13.25 30.50
CA LEU A 335 -15.35 -14.37 30.89
C LEU A 335 -13.93 -13.92 31.30
N LEU A 336 -13.38 -12.90 30.65
CA LEU A 336 -12.03 -12.39 30.94
C LEU A 336 -12.02 -11.41 32.12
N GLY A 337 -13.18 -10.90 32.55
CA GLY A 337 -13.32 -9.98 33.68
C GLY A 337 -12.27 -8.85 33.70
N ARG A 338 -11.54 -8.71 34.81
CA ARG A 338 -10.48 -7.70 34.97
C ARG A 338 -9.30 -7.89 34.02
N TRP A 339 -9.02 -9.13 33.61
CA TRP A 339 -7.92 -9.44 32.70
C TRP A 339 -8.22 -8.94 31.29
N GLY A 340 -9.48 -8.98 30.85
CA GLY A 340 -9.90 -8.42 29.56
C GLY A 340 -9.45 -6.98 29.39
N ARG A 341 -9.74 -6.11 30.38
CA ARG A 341 -9.30 -4.70 30.35
C ARG A 341 -7.78 -4.54 30.32
N ARG A 342 -7.05 -5.30 31.13
CA ARG A 342 -5.57 -5.25 31.17
C ARG A 342 -4.96 -5.70 29.85
N LEU A 343 -5.43 -6.83 29.31
CA LEU A 343 -4.97 -7.38 28.03
C LEU A 343 -5.31 -6.44 26.86
N SER A 344 -6.49 -5.82 26.86
CA SER A 344 -6.85 -4.78 25.89
C SER A 344 -5.89 -3.58 25.96
N ALA A 345 -5.58 -3.09 27.16
CA ALA A 345 -4.64 -1.97 27.32
C ALA A 345 -3.23 -2.32 26.83
N VAL A 346 -2.71 -3.49 27.21
CA VAL A 346 -1.41 -4.00 26.73
C VAL A 346 -1.42 -4.18 25.21
N SER A 347 -2.51 -4.72 24.65
CA SER A 347 -2.67 -4.89 23.20
C SER A 347 -2.65 -3.55 22.45
N ALA A 348 -3.35 -2.53 22.98
CA ALA A 348 -3.33 -1.20 22.40
C ALA A 348 -1.94 -0.57 22.41
N VAL A 349 -1.20 -0.73 23.52
CA VAL A 349 0.20 -0.27 23.63
C VAL A 349 1.11 -1.05 22.67
N GLY A 350 0.95 -2.36 22.57
CA GLY A 350 1.73 -3.19 21.62
C GLY A 350 1.50 -2.78 20.18
N LEU A 351 0.24 -2.54 19.79
CA LEU A 351 -0.11 -2.05 18.46
C LEU A 351 0.43 -0.62 18.22
N PHE A 352 0.39 0.26 19.24
CA PHE A 352 1.00 1.58 19.17
C PHE A 352 2.52 1.50 18.95
N VAL A 353 3.23 0.65 19.68
CA VAL A 353 4.68 0.45 19.53
C VAL A 353 5.00 -0.10 18.14
N LEU A 354 4.22 -1.06 17.63
CA LEU A 354 4.36 -1.55 16.27
C LEU A 354 4.19 -0.41 15.26
N ALA A 355 3.11 0.36 15.36
CA ALA A 355 2.85 1.51 14.50
C ALA A 355 3.94 2.57 14.55
N LEU A 356 4.46 2.90 15.74
CA LEU A 356 5.53 3.86 15.94
C LEU A 356 6.85 3.37 15.36
N SER A 357 7.11 2.05 15.39
CA SER A 357 8.33 1.46 14.83
C SER A 357 8.35 1.46 13.30
N VAL A 358 7.17 1.41 12.66
CA VAL A 358 7.04 1.18 11.21
C VAL A 358 7.80 2.20 10.34
N PRO A 359 7.71 3.52 10.59
CA PRO A 359 8.48 4.50 9.83
C PRO A 359 9.99 4.25 9.88
N PHE A 360 10.53 3.83 11.03
CA PHE A 360 11.96 3.73 11.26
C PHE A 360 12.53 2.35 10.87
N VAL A 361 11.74 1.29 11.03
CA VAL A 361 12.19 -0.10 10.79
C VAL A 361 11.95 -0.53 9.34
N TYR A 362 10.86 -0.09 8.71
CA TYR A 362 10.49 -0.58 7.38
C TYR A 362 10.48 0.51 6.31
N ILE A 363 9.86 1.65 6.57
CA ILE A 363 9.65 2.67 5.53
C ILE A 363 10.95 3.42 5.23
N GLN A 364 11.52 4.10 6.22
CA GLN A 364 12.72 4.92 6.04
C GLN A 364 13.90 4.12 5.47
N PRO A 365 14.24 2.90 5.97
CA PRO A 365 15.33 2.12 5.40
C PRO A 365 15.08 1.73 3.94
N ALA A 366 13.84 1.37 3.57
CA ALA A 366 13.49 0.98 2.21
C ALA A 366 13.62 2.13 1.18
N TYR A 367 13.61 3.38 1.63
CA TYR A 367 13.74 4.58 0.80
C TYR A 367 15.02 5.38 1.10
N ALA A 368 15.91 4.85 1.94
CA ALA A 368 17.12 5.53 2.35
C ALA A 368 18.06 5.69 1.16
N ARG A 369 18.59 6.89 0.96
CA ARG A 369 19.61 7.14 -0.04
C ARG A 369 20.95 6.60 0.48
N PRO A 370 21.65 5.75 -0.29
CA PRO A 370 23.01 5.39 0.07
C PRO A 370 23.90 6.64 0.09
N PRO A 371 24.92 6.69 0.97
CA PRO A 371 25.79 7.83 1.11
C PRO A 371 26.65 8.01 -0.14
N LEU A 372 26.92 9.28 -0.48
CA LEU A 372 27.88 9.64 -1.51
C LEU A 372 29.28 9.73 -0.88
N LEU A 373 30.25 9.08 -1.50
CA LEU A 373 31.63 8.96 -1.04
C LEU A 373 32.54 9.88 -1.86
N GLU A 374 33.68 10.25 -1.28
CA GLU A 374 34.84 10.70 -2.04
C GLU A 374 35.58 9.49 -2.62
N GLU A 375 36.42 9.69 -3.61
CA GLU A 375 37.22 8.62 -4.22
C GLU A 375 38.15 7.91 -3.22
N THR A 376 38.66 8.64 -2.21
CA THR A 376 39.44 8.07 -1.11
C THR A 376 38.62 7.18 -0.16
N GLY A 377 37.29 7.28 -0.21
CA GLY A 377 36.36 6.48 0.60
C GLY A 377 35.90 5.19 -0.10
N VAL A 378 36.38 4.91 -1.31
CA VAL A 378 36.04 3.68 -2.04
C VAL A 378 36.64 2.46 -1.32
N PRO A 379 35.89 1.36 -1.11
CA PRO A 379 36.38 0.16 -0.44
C PRO A 379 37.66 -0.42 -1.07
N ILE A 380 38.63 -0.81 -0.23
CA ILE A 380 39.99 -1.23 -0.64
C ILE A 380 40.00 -2.60 -1.36
N GLY A 381 38.95 -3.41 -1.25
CA GLY A 381 38.86 -4.77 -1.83
C GLY A 381 38.21 -4.87 -3.22
N LEU A 382 37.84 -3.75 -3.85
CA LEU A 382 37.21 -3.77 -5.18
C LEU A 382 38.24 -4.03 -6.29
N HIS A 383 37.90 -4.89 -7.26
CA HIS A 383 38.64 -4.99 -8.50
C HIS A 383 38.45 -3.70 -9.31
N LYS A 384 39.50 -2.87 -9.38
CA LYS A 384 39.46 -1.59 -10.08
C LYS A 384 39.35 -1.79 -11.58
N LEU A 385 38.35 -1.17 -12.18
CA LEU A 385 38.09 -1.21 -13.62
C LEU A 385 38.32 0.16 -14.26
N ASN A 386 37.81 1.21 -13.61
CA ASN A 386 37.86 2.60 -14.07
C ASN A 386 37.32 2.81 -15.49
N TRP A 387 36.33 2.01 -15.90
CA TRP A 387 35.71 2.12 -17.22
C TRP A 387 34.81 3.35 -17.31
N VAL A 388 34.95 4.12 -18.38
CA VAL A 388 34.17 5.35 -18.59
C VAL A 388 33.14 5.13 -19.70
N TYR A 389 31.87 5.14 -19.33
CA TYR A 389 30.72 5.04 -20.22
C TYR A 389 30.31 6.42 -20.74
N GLY A 390 30.23 6.56 -22.07
CA GLY A 390 29.79 7.79 -22.73
C GLY A 390 30.55 9.06 -22.30
N GLY A 391 31.82 8.90 -21.89
CA GLY A 391 32.68 9.98 -21.41
C GLY A 391 32.17 10.71 -20.15
N SER A 392 31.22 10.13 -19.40
CA SER A 392 30.49 10.87 -18.35
C SER A 392 30.25 10.08 -17.07
N ILE A 393 30.19 8.74 -17.14
CA ILE A 393 29.89 7.88 -16.00
C ILE A 393 31.02 6.84 -15.88
N ARG A 394 31.71 6.81 -14.75
CA ARG A 394 32.83 5.89 -14.49
C ARG A 394 32.39 4.74 -13.58
N LEU A 395 32.65 3.51 -14.00
CA LEU A 395 32.64 2.33 -13.14
C LEU A 395 34.02 2.21 -12.48
N VAL A 396 34.11 2.61 -11.22
CA VAL A 396 35.38 2.67 -10.46
C VAL A 396 35.93 1.27 -10.22
N GLY A 397 35.07 0.35 -9.76
CA GLY A 397 35.45 -1.02 -9.51
C GLY A 397 34.27 -1.88 -9.08
N VAL A 398 34.49 -3.19 -9.11
CA VAL A 398 33.47 -4.21 -8.85
C VAL A 398 34.04 -5.28 -7.93
N ASP A 399 33.19 -5.87 -7.11
CA ASP A 399 33.46 -7.07 -6.33
C ASP A 399 32.25 -8.01 -6.45
N ILE A 400 32.50 -9.30 -6.65
CA ILE A 400 31.47 -10.31 -6.94
C ILE A 400 31.63 -11.44 -5.93
N TYR A 401 30.58 -11.72 -5.16
CA TYR A 401 30.63 -12.76 -4.15
C TYR A 401 29.28 -13.46 -3.94
N PRO A 402 29.29 -14.75 -3.56
CA PRO A 402 30.47 -15.62 -3.51
C PRO A 402 30.99 -15.97 -4.92
N GLU A 403 32.26 -16.36 -5.05
CA GLU A 403 32.87 -16.78 -6.33
C GLU A 403 32.21 -18.04 -6.93
N SER A 404 31.55 -18.83 -6.09
CA SER A 404 30.74 -19.99 -6.47
C SER A 404 29.37 -19.96 -5.82
N VAL A 405 28.33 -20.27 -6.59
CA VAL A 405 26.92 -20.30 -6.16
C VAL A 405 26.28 -21.63 -6.51
N VAL A 406 25.26 -22.04 -5.75
CA VAL A 406 24.36 -23.15 -6.11
C VAL A 406 23.02 -22.63 -6.65
N PRO A 407 22.25 -23.41 -7.43
CA PRO A 407 20.89 -23.03 -7.83
C PRO A 407 20.02 -22.62 -6.63
N GLY A 408 19.33 -21.48 -6.74
CA GLY A 408 18.52 -20.88 -5.66
C GLY A 408 19.29 -20.02 -4.65
N GLN A 409 20.61 -19.86 -4.78
CA GLN A 409 21.41 -18.97 -3.95
C GLN A 409 21.41 -17.54 -4.52
N GLU A 410 21.61 -16.55 -3.66
CA GLU A 410 21.85 -15.16 -4.07
C GLU A 410 23.31 -14.94 -4.48
N LEU A 411 23.50 -14.27 -5.61
CA LEU A 411 24.78 -13.69 -6.03
C LEU A 411 24.77 -12.19 -5.70
N TYR A 412 25.84 -11.71 -5.08
CA TYR A 412 26.02 -10.31 -4.75
C TYR A 412 27.07 -9.67 -5.67
N VAL A 413 26.72 -8.53 -6.26
CA VAL A 413 27.64 -7.73 -7.07
C VAL A 413 27.72 -6.34 -6.45
N LYS A 414 28.85 -6.00 -5.86
CA LYS A 414 29.11 -4.67 -5.34
C LYS A 414 29.84 -3.84 -6.38
N ALA A 415 29.31 -2.68 -6.75
CA ALA A 415 29.95 -1.82 -7.74
C ALA A 415 29.93 -0.36 -7.30
N CYS A 416 31.01 0.36 -7.61
CA CYS A 416 31.12 1.78 -7.33
C CYS A 416 31.10 2.60 -8.62
N TRP A 417 30.17 3.54 -8.71
CA TRP A 417 29.93 4.41 -9.85
C TRP A 417 30.26 5.86 -9.51
N GLN A 418 30.74 6.62 -10.49
CA GLN A 418 31.01 8.04 -10.32
C GLN A 418 30.52 8.80 -11.56
N VAL A 419 29.83 9.92 -11.35
CA VAL A 419 29.51 10.85 -12.43
C VAL A 419 30.67 11.83 -12.57
N LEU A 420 31.23 11.98 -13.77
CA LEU A 420 32.39 12.82 -14.04
C LEU A 420 32.02 14.27 -14.35
N LYS A 421 30.85 14.49 -14.95
CA LYS A 421 30.32 15.80 -15.34
C LYS A 421 28.80 15.86 -15.23
N PRO A 422 28.18 17.05 -15.10
CA PRO A 422 26.73 17.16 -15.04
C PRO A 422 26.03 16.48 -16.24
N LEU A 423 24.92 15.80 -15.96
CA LEU A 423 24.11 15.08 -16.96
C LEU A 423 22.78 15.79 -17.16
N ASP A 424 22.28 15.82 -18.40
CA ASP A 424 20.98 16.41 -18.76
C ASP A 424 19.80 15.46 -18.48
N ARG A 425 20.08 14.15 -18.52
CA ARG A 425 19.12 13.04 -18.37
C ARG A 425 19.59 11.97 -17.38
N ASN A 426 18.67 11.05 -17.07
CA ASN A 426 18.95 9.90 -16.23
C ASN A 426 19.36 8.70 -17.08
N TYR A 427 20.47 8.06 -16.71
CA TYR A 427 20.92 6.79 -17.25
C TYR A 427 20.69 5.69 -16.24
N SER A 428 20.38 4.50 -16.75
CA SER A 428 20.18 3.30 -15.97
C SER A 428 21.45 2.45 -15.98
N VAL A 429 21.69 1.76 -14.89
CA VAL A 429 22.70 0.72 -14.76
C VAL A 429 22.00 -0.62 -14.89
N PHE A 430 22.61 -1.54 -15.62
CA PHE A 430 22.20 -2.94 -15.60
C PHE A 430 23.32 -3.82 -15.03
N VAL A 431 22.90 -4.92 -14.41
CA VAL A 431 23.75 -6.06 -14.05
C VAL A 431 23.07 -7.31 -14.59
N HIS A 432 23.71 -7.97 -15.54
CA HIS A 432 23.21 -9.20 -16.16
C HIS A 432 24.10 -10.37 -15.75
N VAL A 433 23.48 -11.47 -15.33
CA VAL A 433 24.14 -12.76 -15.16
C VAL A 433 23.74 -13.60 -16.35
N TRP A 434 24.71 -13.92 -17.20
CA TRP A 434 24.53 -14.75 -18.38
C TRP A 434 24.84 -16.21 -18.07
N GLY A 435 24.00 -17.10 -18.62
CA GLY A 435 24.14 -18.55 -18.52
C GLY A 435 25.26 -19.13 -19.40
N LYS A 436 25.09 -20.40 -19.79
CA LYS A 436 26.03 -21.10 -20.69
C LYS A 436 26.06 -20.37 -22.06
N GLY A 437 27.26 -20.09 -22.56
CA GLY A 437 27.48 -19.39 -23.84
C GLY A 437 27.96 -17.94 -23.71
N GLY A 438 27.87 -17.34 -22.52
CA GLY A 438 28.35 -15.99 -22.25
C GLY A 438 27.46 -14.89 -22.86
N VAL A 439 28.03 -13.69 -23.03
CA VAL A 439 27.30 -12.52 -23.55
C VAL A 439 27.08 -12.67 -25.05
N VAL A 440 25.88 -13.09 -25.45
CA VAL A 440 25.49 -13.26 -26.86
C VAL A 440 24.07 -12.74 -27.11
N PRO A 441 23.78 -12.14 -28.28
CA PRO A 441 22.41 -11.74 -28.62
C PRO A 441 21.44 -12.91 -28.54
N GLY A 442 20.34 -12.74 -27.79
CA GLY A 442 19.36 -13.81 -27.56
C GLY A 442 19.82 -14.93 -26.62
N GLY A 443 20.98 -14.77 -25.96
CA GLY A 443 21.46 -15.68 -24.93
C GLY A 443 20.60 -15.64 -23.66
N ASP A 444 20.79 -16.65 -22.82
CA ASP A 444 20.05 -16.80 -21.57
C ASP A 444 20.59 -15.88 -20.47
N ILE A 445 19.70 -15.06 -19.88
CA ILE A 445 19.97 -14.16 -18.76
C ILE A 445 19.17 -14.66 -17.55
N PRO A 446 19.69 -15.67 -16.81
CA PRO A 446 18.98 -16.26 -15.68
C PRO A 446 18.67 -15.28 -14.54
N ALA A 447 19.48 -14.23 -14.37
CA ALA A 447 19.24 -13.20 -13.38
C ALA A 447 19.72 -11.83 -13.89
N GLN A 448 18.94 -10.78 -13.61
CA GLN A 448 19.30 -9.42 -13.94
C GLN A 448 18.73 -8.40 -12.97
N VAL A 449 19.37 -7.24 -12.91
CA VAL A 449 18.88 -6.04 -12.22
C VAL A 449 19.10 -4.83 -13.11
N ASP A 450 18.02 -4.07 -13.32
CA ASP A 450 18.05 -2.74 -13.92
C ASP A 450 17.69 -1.71 -12.84
N THR A 451 18.44 -0.62 -12.76
CA THR A 451 18.18 0.39 -11.74
C THR A 451 18.79 1.73 -12.09
N TYR A 452 18.26 2.81 -11.52
CA TYR A 452 19.06 4.00 -11.34
C TYR A 452 20.04 3.77 -10.19
N PRO A 453 21.23 4.40 -10.18
CA PRO A 453 22.16 4.25 -9.07
C PRO A 453 21.48 4.49 -7.71
N GLY A 454 22.02 3.90 -6.65
CA GLY A 454 21.41 3.94 -5.33
C GLY A 454 20.15 3.11 -5.23
N LEU A 455 20.08 2.04 -6.02
CA LEU A 455 18.92 1.13 -6.10
C LEU A 455 17.60 1.88 -6.38
N GLY A 456 17.62 2.83 -7.31
CA GLY A 456 16.49 3.67 -7.69
C GLY A 456 16.45 5.04 -6.99
N ALA A 457 17.23 5.24 -5.92
CA ALA A 457 17.17 6.44 -5.08
C ALA A 457 18.06 7.61 -5.58
N TRP A 458 19.02 7.34 -6.45
CA TRP A 458 19.97 8.30 -7.01
C TRP A 458 19.99 8.25 -8.54
N PRO A 459 19.00 8.86 -9.23
CA PRO A 459 19.07 9.03 -10.67
C PRO A 459 20.32 9.83 -11.07
N THR A 460 21.00 9.41 -12.14
CA THR A 460 22.33 9.92 -12.52
C THR A 460 22.39 11.44 -12.69
N LYS A 461 21.29 12.07 -13.14
CA LYS A 461 21.17 13.53 -13.26
C LYS A 461 21.38 14.27 -11.95
N TYR A 462 21.03 13.63 -10.82
CA TYR A 462 21.09 14.23 -9.49
C TYR A 462 22.31 13.80 -8.69
N LEU A 463 23.19 12.96 -9.23
CA LEU A 463 24.49 12.70 -8.62
C LEU A 463 25.40 13.91 -8.85
N PRO A 464 25.95 14.51 -7.79
CA PRO A 464 26.96 15.55 -7.94
C PRO A 464 28.21 14.98 -8.64
N PRO A 465 28.76 15.69 -9.66
CA PRO A 465 30.00 15.28 -10.29
C PRO A 465 31.15 15.11 -9.27
N GLY A 466 32.00 14.11 -9.50
CA GLY A 466 33.13 13.76 -8.64
C GLY A 466 32.77 12.88 -7.44
N LYS A 467 31.49 12.77 -7.06
CA LYS A 467 31.06 11.88 -5.98
C LYS A 467 30.93 10.44 -6.45
N VAL A 468 31.37 9.50 -5.62
CA VAL A 468 31.26 8.07 -5.85
C VAL A 468 30.06 7.52 -5.10
N LEU A 469 29.31 6.63 -5.73
CA LEU A 469 28.22 5.89 -5.13
C LEU A 469 28.48 4.40 -5.28
N CYS A 470 28.45 3.66 -4.18
CA CYS A 470 28.62 2.22 -4.21
C CYS A 470 27.30 1.52 -3.91
N ASP A 471 26.86 0.69 -4.85
CA ASP A 471 25.66 -0.13 -4.76
C ASP A 471 26.04 -1.59 -4.55
N GLU A 472 25.14 -2.34 -3.93
CA GLU A 472 25.20 -3.80 -3.83
C GLU A 472 23.95 -4.38 -4.48
N TYR A 473 24.13 -5.13 -5.56
CA TYR A 473 23.07 -5.74 -6.35
C TYR A 473 22.89 -7.20 -5.92
N HIS A 474 21.65 -7.59 -5.64
CA HIS A 474 21.28 -8.93 -5.20
C HIS A 474 20.60 -9.64 -6.37
N LEU A 475 21.20 -10.74 -6.85
CA LEU A 475 20.78 -11.48 -8.03
C LEU A 475 20.42 -12.91 -7.62
N SER A 476 19.12 -13.21 -7.58
CA SER A 476 18.62 -14.55 -7.25
C SER A 476 18.88 -15.51 -8.40
N ILE A 477 19.76 -16.49 -8.18
CA ILE A 477 20.04 -17.52 -9.18
C ILE A 477 18.87 -18.53 -9.24
N PRO A 478 18.26 -18.79 -10.41
CA PRO A 478 17.13 -19.71 -10.53
C PRO A 478 17.44 -21.12 -9.98
N VAL A 479 16.44 -21.73 -9.35
CA VAL A 479 16.56 -23.06 -8.71
C VAL A 479 16.69 -24.21 -9.71
N ASP A 480 16.27 -23.99 -10.95
CA ASP A 480 16.21 -24.93 -12.06
C ASP A 480 17.41 -24.83 -13.02
N MET A 481 18.38 -23.96 -12.71
CA MET A 481 19.60 -23.83 -13.49
C MET A 481 20.44 -25.12 -13.49
N GLU A 482 20.91 -25.50 -14.69
CA GLU A 482 21.78 -26.66 -14.87
C GLU A 482 23.22 -26.37 -14.42
N ALA A 483 23.63 -27.02 -13.34
CA ALA A 483 25.02 -27.05 -12.88
C ALA A 483 25.76 -28.32 -13.38
N PRO A 484 27.10 -28.29 -13.55
CA PRO A 484 27.98 -27.13 -13.39
C PRO A 484 27.93 -26.19 -14.61
N ALA A 485 28.09 -24.90 -14.37
CA ALA A 485 28.21 -23.89 -15.41
C ALA A 485 29.13 -22.74 -14.98
N ARG A 486 29.69 -22.01 -15.95
CA ARG A 486 30.37 -20.75 -15.69
C ARG A 486 29.43 -19.61 -16.09
N LEU A 487 29.00 -18.84 -15.11
CA LEU A 487 28.17 -17.67 -15.30
C LEU A 487 29.05 -16.46 -15.61
N THR A 488 28.59 -15.61 -16.52
CA THR A 488 29.29 -14.36 -16.88
C THR A 488 28.52 -13.19 -16.33
N VAL A 489 29.20 -12.32 -15.58
CA VAL A 489 28.59 -11.10 -15.03
C VAL A 489 28.95 -9.94 -15.94
N GLU A 490 27.92 -9.31 -16.49
CA GLU A 490 28.02 -8.14 -17.36
C GLU A 490 27.40 -6.92 -16.68
N MET A 491 28.06 -5.77 -16.79
CA MET A 491 27.54 -4.49 -16.30
C MET A 491 27.67 -3.41 -17.37
N GLY A 492 26.71 -2.49 -17.37
CA GLY A 492 26.75 -1.35 -18.27
C GLY A 492 25.76 -0.27 -17.92
N VAL A 493 25.78 0.76 -18.74
CA VAL A 493 24.96 1.96 -18.60
C VAL A 493 24.17 2.18 -19.88
N TYR A 494 22.90 2.53 -19.78
CA TYR A 494 22.05 2.80 -20.94
C TYR A 494 21.02 3.89 -20.67
N ASP A 495 20.46 4.44 -21.75
CA ASP A 495 19.34 5.37 -21.68
C ASP A 495 18.02 4.58 -21.80
N PHE A 496 17.25 4.52 -20.72
CA PHE A 496 15.95 3.82 -20.71
C PHE A 496 14.93 4.46 -21.67
N GLN A 497 15.06 5.75 -21.97
CA GLN A 497 14.16 6.45 -22.89
C GLN A 497 14.45 6.13 -24.36
N SER A 498 15.58 5.48 -24.65
CA SER A 498 15.99 5.06 -25.99
C SER A 498 16.10 3.53 -26.08
N PRO A 499 15.00 2.77 -25.85
CA PRO A 499 15.04 1.31 -25.83
C PRO A 499 15.46 0.75 -27.20
N GLY A 500 16.33 -0.26 -27.19
CA GLY A 500 16.84 -0.92 -28.41
C GLY A 500 18.16 -0.38 -28.94
N HIS A 501 18.71 0.70 -28.36
CA HIS A 501 20.10 1.07 -28.58
C HIS A 501 21.04 0.21 -27.72
N PRO A 502 22.24 -0.15 -28.21
CA PRO A 502 23.26 -0.76 -27.36
C PRO A 502 23.55 0.18 -26.18
N GLY A 503 23.93 -0.40 -25.04
CA GLY A 503 24.41 0.38 -23.89
C GLY A 503 25.51 1.36 -24.31
N LEU A 504 25.71 2.40 -23.51
CA LEU A 504 26.78 3.36 -23.74
C LEU A 504 28.11 2.64 -23.91
N GLN A 505 28.87 3.01 -24.93
CA GLN A 505 30.20 2.46 -25.13
C GLN A 505 31.10 2.86 -23.94
N ALA A 506 31.81 1.88 -23.39
CA ALA A 506 32.81 2.09 -22.36
C ALA A 506 34.22 2.14 -22.95
N VAL A 507 35.10 2.91 -22.30
CA VAL A 507 36.55 2.90 -22.54
C VAL A 507 37.30 2.61 -21.25
N ASP A 508 38.45 1.93 -21.34
CA ASP A 508 39.36 1.73 -20.20
C ASP A 508 40.17 3.00 -19.88
N GLU A 509 41.05 2.93 -18.87
CA GLU A 509 41.94 4.05 -18.51
C GLU A 509 42.90 4.46 -19.64
N GLY A 510 43.24 3.52 -20.53
CA GLY A 510 44.07 3.77 -21.72
C GLY A 510 43.28 4.35 -22.90
N GLY A 511 41.97 4.51 -22.77
CA GLY A 511 41.08 4.96 -23.83
C GLY A 511 40.69 3.88 -24.85
N ASN A 512 41.01 2.61 -24.59
CA ASN A 512 40.63 1.51 -25.47
C ASN A 512 39.15 1.17 -25.27
N PRO A 513 38.39 0.95 -26.36
CA PRO A 513 37.00 0.51 -26.25
C PRO A 513 36.85 -0.84 -25.55
N ILE A 514 35.91 -0.92 -24.60
CA ILE A 514 35.48 -2.18 -23.98
C ILE A 514 34.40 -2.80 -24.87
N ALA A 515 34.73 -3.92 -25.50
CA ALA A 515 33.84 -4.60 -26.47
C ALA A 515 32.63 -5.27 -25.80
N LEU A 516 32.82 -5.86 -24.62
CA LEU A 516 31.78 -6.49 -23.81
C LEU A 516 31.95 -6.01 -22.37
N GLY A 517 30.86 -5.61 -21.71
CA GLY A 517 30.87 -5.09 -20.34
C GLY A 517 31.11 -6.17 -19.27
N ILE A 518 31.94 -7.18 -19.55
CA ILE A 518 32.15 -8.35 -18.68
C ILE A 518 33.04 -7.97 -17.51
N VAL A 519 32.44 -7.86 -16.33
CA VAL A 519 33.15 -7.46 -15.10
C VAL A 519 33.68 -8.65 -14.31
N GLY A 520 33.21 -9.87 -14.59
CA GLY A 520 33.71 -11.07 -13.94
C GLY A 520 32.92 -12.34 -14.26
N TYR A 521 33.24 -13.40 -13.53
CA TYR A 521 32.66 -14.72 -13.72
C TYR A 521 32.37 -15.37 -12.37
N VAL A 522 31.36 -16.25 -12.34
CA VAL A 522 30.96 -17.00 -11.15
C VAL A 522 30.79 -18.46 -11.52
N THR A 523 31.24 -19.37 -10.66
CA THR A 523 31.04 -20.81 -10.86
C THR A 523 29.69 -21.25 -10.29
N LEU A 524 28.81 -21.79 -11.14
CA LEU A 524 27.61 -22.49 -10.70
C LEU A 524 27.97 -23.94 -10.40
N VAL A 525 27.82 -24.36 -9.14
CA VAL A 525 28.10 -25.73 -8.69
C VAL A 525 26.82 -26.49 -8.35
N PRO A 526 26.81 -27.84 -8.47
CA PRO A 526 25.68 -28.65 -8.02
C PRO A 526 25.42 -28.47 -6.53
N ARG A 527 24.16 -28.65 -6.12
CA ARG A 527 23.75 -28.61 -4.70
C ARG A 527 24.32 -29.76 -3.88
#